data_AF-A0A162ZRD6-F1
#
_entry.id   AF-A0A162ZRD6-F1
#
_cell.length_a   1.000
_cell.length_b   1.000
_cell.length_c   1.000
_cell.angle_alpha   90.00
_cell.angle_beta   90.00
_cell.angle_gamma   90.00
#
_symmetry.space_group_name_H-M   'P 1'
#
loop_
_entity.id
_entity.type
_entity.pdbx_description
1 polymer ?
#
loop_
_entity_poly.entity_id
_entity_poly.type
_entity_poly.pdbx_seq_one_letter_code
_entity_poly.pdbx_strand_id
1 'polypeptide(L)'
;MDTAIPDDSSLVSDGAIPFLRNLQQACINADARVATNSQQDKERWDFIMKSHQFVIGEHLLLRHENKFGLEYNWMGPYIVIDKNADKNIYKLTTMEGVPYTSWVHADRLKIAKSDDFDCTWYHPTPARAQMHCDLALDSSSALPFSLVDSSGVDRGLSTVSGGGDVRHYFDESVKSEDS
;
A
#
# COMPACT_ATOMS: atom_id res chain seq x y z
N MET A 1 -21.42 -61.90 -27.20
CA MET A 1 -20.16 -62.04 -27.95
C MET A 1 -19.15 -61.22 -27.19
N ASP A 2 -18.49 -61.85 -26.23
CA ASP A 2 -17.55 -61.21 -25.32
C ASP A 2 -16.24 -60.94 -26.06
N THR A 3 -15.91 -59.66 -26.25
CA THR A 3 -14.61 -59.25 -26.77
C THR A 3 -13.64 -59.24 -25.60
N ALA A 4 -13.08 -60.41 -25.29
CA ALA A 4 -11.97 -60.53 -24.34
C ALA A 4 -10.78 -59.72 -24.90
N ILE A 5 -10.46 -58.61 -24.23
CA ILE A 5 -9.19 -57.91 -24.42
C ILE A 5 -8.11 -58.82 -23.82
N PRO A 6 -7.12 -59.28 -24.59
CA PRO A 6 -6.00 -60.03 -24.02
C PRO A 6 -5.16 -59.05 -23.16
N ASP A 7 -5.23 -59.26 -21.85
CA ASP A 7 -4.48 -58.52 -20.83
C ASP A 7 -3.04 -59.06 -20.75
N ASP A 8 -2.29 -58.93 -21.85
CA ASP A 8 -0.91 -59.38 -21.91
C ASP A 8 0.04 -58.29 -21.38
N SER A 9 0.24 -58.30 -20.06
CA SER A 9 1.11 -57.36 -19.33
C SER A 9 2.59 -57.37 -19.81
N SER A 10 3.01 -58.42 -20.53
CA SER A 10 4.40 -58.60 -20.98
C SER A 10 4.74 -57.78 -22.24
N LEU A 11 3.75 -57.43 -23.06
CA LEU A 11 3.95 -56.58 -24.26
C LEU A 11 3.98 -55.09 -23.92
N VAL A 12 3.43 -54.68 -22.78
CA VAL A 12 3.47 -53.30 -22.27
C VAL A 12 4.84 -52.97 -21.68
N SER A 13 5.57 -53.96 -21.15
CA SER A 13 6.86 -53.75 -20.47
C SER A 13 8.04 -53.43 -21.39
N ASP A 14 8.07 -53.95 -22.62
CA ASP A 14 9.22 -53.79 -23.53
C ASP A 14 9.40 -52.33 -24.01
N GLY A 15 8.31 -51.55 -24.09
CA GLY A 15 8.34 -50.13 -24.43
C GLY A 15 8.29 -49.17 -23.23
N ALA A 16 7.91 -49.63 -22.04
CA ALA A 16 7.66 -48.77 -20.89
C ALA A 16 8.94 -48.23 -20.24
N ILE A 17 9.99 -49.04 -20.14
CA ILE A 17 11.27 -48.64 -19.53
C ILE A 17 11.94 -47.46 -20.25
N PRO A 18 12.11 -47.47 -21.59
CA PRO A 18 12.70 -46.31 -22.28
C PRO A 18 11.78 -45.08 -22.22
N PHE A 19 10.45 -45.25 -22.20
CA PHE A 19 9.50 -44.15 -22.03
C PHE A 19 9.64 -43.47 -20.66
N LEU A 20 9.69 -44.26 -19.57
CA LEU A 20 9.87 -43.74 -18.22
C LEU A 20 11.23 -43.04 -18.05
N ARG A 21 12.29 -43.57 -18.66
CA ARG A 21 13.60 -42.91 -18.67
C ARG A 21 13.55 -41.57 -19.42
N ASN A 22 12.87 -41.50 -20.56
CA ASN A 22 12.69 -40.26 -21.30
C ASN A 22 11.90 -39.23 -20.48
N LEU A 23 10.81 -39.66 -19.84
CA LEU A 23 10.02 -38.81 -18.95
C LEU A 23 10.87 -38.29 -17.79
N GLN A 24 11.65 -39.15 -17.14
CA GLN A 24 12.57 -38.75 -16.07
C GLN A 24 13.58 -37.71 -16.56
N GLN A 25 14.18 -37.93 -17.74
CA GLN A 25 15.12 -36.97 -18.33
C GLN A 25 14.43 -35.64 -18.65
N ALA A 26 13.20 -35.67 -19.15
CA ALA A 26 12.40 -34.48 -19.43
C ALA A 26 12.08 -33.70 -18.14
N CYS A 27 11.73 -34.38 -17.05
CA CYS A 27 11.53 -33.76 -15.74
C CYS A 27 12.82 -33.10 -15.23
N ILE A 28 13.95 -33.82 -15.24
CA ILE A 28 15.25 -33.27 -14.81
C ILE A 28 15.62 -32.04 -15.65
N ASN A 29 15.42 -32.10 -16.96
CA ASN A 29 15.71 -30.98 -17.85
C ASN A 29 14.77 -29.78 -17.58
N ALA A 30 13.50 -30.04 -17.28
CA ALA A 30 12.54 -28.99 -16.92
C ALA A 30 12.93 -28.31 -15.61
N ASP A 31 13.27 -29.09 -14.57
CA ASP A 31 13.73 -28.57 -13.28
C ASP A 31 14.99 -27.74 -13.43
N ALA A 32 15.97 -28.20 -14.22
CA ALA A 32 17.19 -27.44 -14.50
C ALA A 32 16.88 -26.10 -15.19
N ARG A 33 15.92 -26.06 -16.12
CA ARG A 33 15.49 -24.82 -16.78
C ARG A 33 14.79 -23.87 -15.82
N VAL A 34 13.91 -24.38 -14.96
CA VAL A 34 13.22 -23.57 -13.94
C VAL A 34 14.24 -22.97 -12.97
N ALA A 35 15.19 -23.78 -12.48
CA ALA A 35 16.24 -23.31 -11.59
C ALA A 35 17.09 -22.21 -12.25
N THR A 36 17.53 -22.43 -13.49
CA THR A 36 18.34 -21.46 -14.23
C THR A 36 17.59 -20.14 -14.45
N ASN A 37 16.32 -20.20 -14.87
CA ASN A 37 15.50 -19.01 -15.05
C ASN A 37 15.30 -18.25 -13.74
N SER A 38 15.00 -18.97 -12.65
CA SER A 38 14.80 -18.34 -11.34
C SER A 38 16.05 -17.62 -10.85
N GLN A 39 17.23 -18.18 -11.13
CA GLN A 39 18.51 -17.58 -10.77
C GLN A 39 18.80 -16.33 -11.61
N GLN A 40 18.56 -16.38 -12.92
CA GLN A 40 18.71 -15.21 -13.80
C GLN A 40 17.75 -14.09 -13.42
N ASP A 41 16.51 -14.42 -13.09
CA ASP A 41 15.53 -13.43 -12.63
C ASP A 41 15.99 -12.82 -11.32
N LYS A 42 16.44 -13.62 -10.36
CA LYS A 42 16.99 -13.12 -9.10
C LYS A 42 18.15 -12.16 -9.34
N GLU A 43 19.14 -12.54 -10.15
CA GLU A 43 20.29 -11.68 -10.47
C GLU A 43 19.87 -10.37 -11.13
N ARG A 44 18.89 -10.44 -12.04
CA ARG A 44 18.33 -9.27 -12.70
C ARG A 44 17.65 -8.34 -11.69
N TRP A 45 16.85 -8.88 -10.78
CA TRP A 45 16.17 -8.11 -9.75
C TRP A 45 17.13 -7.53 -8.72
N ASP A 46 18.09 -8.33 -8.25
CA ASP A 46 19.13 -7.90 -7.31
C ASP A 46 19.98 -6.77 -7.90
N PHE A 47 20.29 -6.81 -9.21
CA PHE A 47 21.00 -5.74 -9.90
C PHE A 47 20.19 -4.43 -9.97
N ILE A 48 18.87 -4.53 -10.16
CA ILE A 48 17.97 -3.36 -10.22
C ILE A 48 17.75 -2.77 -8.82
N MET A 49 17.72 -3.62 -7.79
CA MET A 49 17.34 -3.26 -6.43
C MET A 49 18.51 -2.61 -5.68
N LYS A 50 18.62 -1.29 -5.78
CA LYS A 50 19.61 -0.52 -5.03
C LYS A 50 19.24 -0.46 -3.54
N SER A 51 20.13 -0.94 -2.69
CA SER A 51 19.99 -0.78 -1.24
C SER A 51 20.18 0.69 -0.87
N HIS A 52 19.15 1.31 -0.29
CA HIS A 52 19.24 2.67 0.25
C HIS A 52 19.76 2.60 1.68
N GLN A 53 20.96 3.13 1.91
CA GLN A 53 21.55 3.24 3.24
C GLN A 53 21.70 4.71 3.60
N PHE A 54 21.24 5.06 4.81
CA PHE A 54 21.32 6.42 5.33
C PHE A 54 22.17 6.47 6.59
N VAL A 55 22.80 7.62 6.83
CA VAL A 55 23.63 7.87 8.01
C VAL A 55 22.81 8.58 9.09
N ILE A 56 23.14 8.32 10.36
CA ILE A 56 22.53 9.02 11.49
C ILE A 56 22.89 10.51 11.38
N GLY A 57 21.90 11.39 11.54
CA GLY A 57 22.06 12.84 11.37
C GLY A 57 21.82 13.36 9.94
N GLU A 58 21.55 12.49 8.96
CA GLU A 58 21.18 12.94 7.62
C GLU A 58 19.74 13.47 7.57
N HIS A 59 19.54 14.48 6.71
CA HIS A 59 18.23 15.06 6.43
C HIS A 59 17.55 14.30 5.31
N LEU A 60 16.38 13.75 5.62
CA LEU A 60 15.60 12.92 4.73
C LEU A 60 14.19 13.48 4.57
N LEU A 61 13.59 13.17 3.42
CA LEU A 61 12.17 13.38 3.15
C LEU A 61 11.44 12.06 3.29
N LEU A 62 10.28 12.10 3.93
CA LEU A 62 9.40 10.97 4.13
C LEU A 62 8.30 10.94 3.07
N ARG A 63 8.07 9.78 2.45
CA ARG A 63 6.99 9.61 1.47
C ARG A 63 5.62 9.68 2.15
N HIS A 64 4.76 10.53 1.62
CA HIS A 64 3.35 10.64 1.97
C HIS A 64 2.53 9.53 1.31
N GLU A 65 1.89 8.69 2.11
CA GLU A 65 1.05 7.58 1.63
C GLU A 65 -0.39 8.01 1.37
N ASN A 66 -0.98 8.81 2.28
CA ASN A 66 -2.39 9.18 2.23
C ASN A 66 -2.60 10.56 1.58
N LYS A 67 -2.11 10.73 0.35
CA LYS A 67 -2.25 11.99 -0.39
C LYS A 67 -3.66 12.16 -0.97
N PHE A 68 -4.16 13.39 -0.93
CA PHE A 68 -5.38 13.77 -1.65
C PHE A 68 -5.04 14.72 -2.81
N GLY A 69 -5.56 14.43 -4.00
CA GLY A 69 -5.45 15.29 -5.17
C GLY A 69 -4.00 15.65 -5.53
N LEU A 70 -3.70 16.96 -5.54
CA LEU A 70 -2.44 17.56 -5.98
C LEU A 70 -1.44 17.79 -4.83
N GLU A 71 -1.63 17.14 -3.69
CA GLU A 71 -0.68 17.22 -2.58
C GLU A 71 0.69 16.67 -2.94
N TYR A 72 1.71 17.24 -2.31
CA TYR A 72 3.07 16.81 -2.52
C TYR A 72 3.31 15.40 -1.94
N ASN A 73 4.07 14.58 -2.66
CA ASN A 73 4.32 13.17 -2.30
C ASN A 73 5.33 13.01 -1.16
N TRP A 74 6.05 14.06 -0.77
CA TRP A 74 7.12 14.00 0.21
C TRP A 74 6.86 15.00 1.35
N MET A 75 7.22 14.62 2.56
CA MET A 75 7.12 15.42 3.78
C MET A 75 8.51 15.62 4.36
N GLY A 76 8.66 16.64 5.21
CA GLY A 76 9.92 16.89 5.93
C GLY A 76 10.53 18.23 5.55
N PRO A 77 11.80 18.49 5.92
CA PRO A 77 12.85 17.54 6.29
C PRO A 77 12.69 16.83 7.65
N TYR A 78 13.24 15.63 7.76
CA TYR A 78 13.38 14.83 8.99
C TYR A 78 14.84 14.44 9.21
N ILE A 79 15.25 14.28 10.46
CA ILE A 79 16.59 13.84 10.84
C ILE A 79 16.54 12.37 11.26
N VAL A 80 17.51 11.58 10.81
CA VAL A 80 17.71 10.20 11.30
C VAL A 80 18.34 10.22 12.68
N ILE A 81 17.65 9.68 13.69
CA ILE A 81 18.20 9.50 15.05
C ILE A 81 18.83 8.14 15.22
N ASP A 82 18.16 7.10 14.74
CA ASP A 82 18.57 5.72 14.96
C ASP A 82 18.32 4.90 13.70
N LYS A 83 19.11 3.84 13.51
CA LYS A 83 19.00 2.95 12.37
C LYS A 83 19.19 1.50 12.76
N ASN A 84 18.32 0.65 12.21
CA ASN A 84 18.50 -0.78 12.21
C ASN A 84 19.00 -1.21 10.83
N ALA A 85 20.30 -1.54 10.75
CA ALA A 85 20.97 -1.91 9.50
C ALA A 85 20.45 -3.25 8.93
N ASP A 86 19.98 -4.17 9.78
CA ASP A 86 19.54 -5.50 9.34
C ASP A 86 18.23 -5.43 8.58
N LYS A 87 17.32 -4.54 9.01
CA LYS A 87 15.97 -4.41 8.44
C LYS A 87 15.78 -3.17 7.57
N ASN A 88 16.83 -2.35 7.38
CA ASN A 88 16.77 -1.06 6.69
C ASN A 88 15.64 -0.15 7.19
N ILE A 89 15.44 -0.11 8.51
CA ILE A 89 14.40 0.70 9.16
C ILE A 89 15.07 1.77 10.03
N TYR A 90 14.54 2.98 9.97
CA TYR A 90 15.10 4.18 10.58
C TYR A 90 14.09 4.82 11.51
N LYS A 91 14.60 5.39 12.60
CA LYS A 91 13.84 6.24 13.50
C LYS A 91 14.10 7.69 13.13
N LEU A 92 13.03 8.42 12.83
CA LEU A 92 13.09 9.80 12.38
C LEU A 92 12.70 10.75 13.50
N THR A 93 13.11 12.00 13.36
CA THR A 93 12.67 13.12 14.20
C THR A 93 12.47 14.35 13.34
N THR A 94 11.41 15.09 13.61
CA THR A 94 11.13 16.34 12.91
C THR A 94 12.13 17.41 13.34
N MET A 95 12.27 18.50 12.58
CA MET A 95 13.21 19.58 12.89
C MET A 95 12.94 20.22 14.27
N GLU A 96 11.71 20.15 14.77
CA GLU A 96 11.30 20.65 16.08
C GLU A 96 11.67 19.68 17.24
N GLY A 97 12.37 18.58 16.95
CA GLY A 97 12.83 17.61 17.95
C GLY A 97 11.77 16.59 18.37
N VAL A 98 10.62 16.55 17.70
CA VAL A 98 9.56 15.56 17.97
C VAL A 98 9.88 14.24 17.25
N PRO A 99 10.07 13.13 17.97
CA PRO A 99 10.34 11.85 17.34
C PRO A 99 9.10 11.32 16.61
N TYR A 100 9.33 10.75 15.43
CA TYR A 100 8.27 10.05 14.70
C TYR A 100 7.91 8.77 15.47
N THR A 101 6.60 8.52 15.59
CA THR A 101 6.07 7.44 16.45
C THR A 101 6.47 6.06 15.97
N SER A 102 6.58 5.89 14.66
CA SER A 102 6.83 4.60 14.02
C SER A 102 8.22 4.53 13.42
N TRP A 103 8.73 3.31 13.28
CA TRP A 103 9.94 3.08 12.51
C TRP A 103 9.61 3.09 11.01
N VAL A 104 10.45 3.73 10.21
CA VAL A 104 10.21 3.93 8.78
C VAL A 104 11.23 3.17 7.93
N HIS A 105 10.75 2.41 6.94
CA HIS A 105 11.60 1.68 6.00
C HIS A 105 12.31 2.61 5.01
N ALA A 106 13.54 2.24 4.59
CA ALA A 106 14.38 3.03 3.68
C ALA A 106 13.70 3.42 2.37
N ASP A 107 12.85 2.54 1.82
CA ASP A 107 12.13 2.77 0.55
C ASP A 107 11.15 3.96 0.62
N ARG A 108 10.71 4.33 1.83
CA ARG A 108 9.86 5.50 2.05
C ARG A 108 10.66 6.78 2.28
N LEU A 109 11.98 6.72 2.21
CA LEU A 109 12.87 7.82 2.51
C LEU A 109 13.63 8.27 1.27
N LYS A 110 13.90 9.56 1.20
CA LYS A 110 14.70 10.16 0.14
C LYS A 110 15.63 11.22 0.73
N ILE A 111 16.87 11.26 0.28
CA ILE A 111 17.82 12.30 0.72
C ILE A 111 17.27 13.68 0.35
N ALA A 112 17.20 14.57 1.34
CA ALA A 112 16.84 15.96 1.13
C ALA A 112 18.03 16.70 0.52
N LYS A 113 17.82 17.40 -0.60
CA LYS A 113 18.85 18.18 -1.28
C LYS A 113 18.57 19.65 -1.04
N SER A 114 19.17 20.21 0.00
CA SER A 114 19.15 21.64 0.34
C SER A 114 20.31 21.92 1.28
N ASP A 115 20.72 23.18 1.33
CA ASP A 115 21.73 23.65 2.27
C ASP A 115 21.08 24.15 3.58
N ASP A 116 19.81 24.57 3.53
CA ASP A 116 19.07 25.11 4.67
C ASP A 116 17.94 24.15 5.09
N PHE A 117 17.92 23.77 6.38
CA PHE A 117 16.92 22.86 6.97
C PHE A 117 16.27 23.45 8.24
N ASP A 118 16.22 24.77 8.38
CA ASP A 118 15.80 25.42 9.64
C ASP A 118 14.33 25.15 10.04
N CYS A 119 13.49 24.78 9.08
CA CYS A 119 12.08 24.50 9.33
C CYS A 119 11.55 23.32 8.48
N THR A 120 10.48 22.70 8.97
CA THR A 120 9.73 21.70 8.21
C THR A 120 9.12 22.35 6.96
N TRP A 121 9.49 21.89 5.76
CA TRP A 121 9.03 22.47 4.50
C TRP A 121 7.56 22.17 4.23
N TYR A 122 7.14 20.93 4.52
CA TYR A 122 5.78 20.50 4.26
C TYR A 122 5.33 19.36 5.18
N HIS A 123 4.13 19.53 5.74
CA HIS A 123 3.39 18.49 6.44
C HIS A 123 1.91 18.58 6.02
N PRO A 124 1.27 17.48 5.59
CA PRO A 124 -0.08 17.54 5.01
C PRO A 124 -1.16 17.92 6.02
N THR A 125 -1.05 17.47 7.27
CA THR A 125 -2.05 17.75 8.31
C THR A 125 -2.24 19.26 8.57
N PRO A 126 -1.20 20.06 8.89
CA PRO A 126 -1.38 21.49 9.07
C PRO A 126 -1.73 22.20 7.75
N ALA A 127 -1.20 21.75 6.61
CA ALA A 127 -1.54 22.34 5.32
C ALA A 127 -3.04 22.19 4.99
N ARG A 128 -3.62 21.01 5.21
CA ARG A 128 -5.07 20.79 5.01
C ARG A 128 -5.90 21.62 5.99
N ALA A 129 -5.52 21.65 7.26
CA ALA A 129 -6.22 22.45 8.26
C ALA A 129 -6.25 23.93 7.86
N GLN A 130 -5.13 24.47 7.36
CA GLN A 130 -5.06 25.84 6.85
C GLN A 130 -6.00 26.04 5.66
N MET A 131 -5.98 25.15 4.66
CA MET A 131 -6.89 25.24 3.50
C MET A 131 -8.37 25.24 3.91
N HIS A 132 -8.76 24.42 4.89
CA HIS A 132 -10.14 24.41 5.39
C HIS A 132 -10.50 25.72 6.08
N CYS A 133 -9.58 26.33 6.83
CA CYS A 133 -9.79 27.64 7.45
C CYS A 133 -9.90 28.76 6.41
N ASP A 134 -9.02 28.78 5.41
CA ASP A 134 -9.01 29.81 4.36
C ASP A 134 -10.32 29.79 3.56
N LEU A 135 -10.79 28.61 3.16
CA LEU A 135 -12.07 28.45 2.46
C LEU A 135 -13.28 28.88 3.31
N ALA A 136 -13.22 28.68 4.63
CA ALA A 136 -14.28 29.11 5.54
C ALA A 136 -14.31 30.64 5.71
N LEU A 137 -13.14 31.30 5.69
CA LEU A 137 -13.02 32.75 5.75
C LEU A 137 -13.52 33.42 4.46
N ASP A 138 -13.17 32.88 3.30
CA ASP A 138 -13.67 33.36 1.99
C ASP A 138 -15.19 33.17 1.86
N SER A 139 -15.73 32.09 2.45
CA SER A 139 -17.18 31.87 2.52
C SER A 139 -17.88 32.84 3.48
N SER A 140 -17.18 33.38 4.47
CA SER A 140 -17.73 34.35 5.42
C SER A 140 -17.70 35.80 4.92
N SER A 141 -16.96 36.12 3.84
CA SER A 141 -17.03 37.44 3.19
C SER A 141 -18.12 37.55 2.13
N ALA A 142 -18.77 36.43 1.76
CA ALA A 142 -19.99 36.42 0.96
C ALA A 142 -21.21 36.63 1.87
N LEU A 143 -21.39 37.86 2.38
CA LEU A 143 -22.65 38.26 2.99
C LEU A 143 -23.79 38.25 1.96
N PRO A 144 -25.02 38.00 2.42
CA PRO A 144 -26.12 37.50 1.59
C PRO A 144 -26.60 38.61 0.67
N PHE A 145 -26.92 38.23 -0.57
CA PHE A 145 -27.91 38.97 -1.35
C PHE A 145 -29.16 39.07 -0.48
N SER A 146 -29.41 40.28 0.05
CA SER A 146 -30.58 40.61 0.82
C SER A 146 -31.82 40.24 0.00
N LEU A 147 -32.50 39.18 0.41
CA LEU A 147 -33.80 38.82 -0.12
C LEU A 147 -34.74 39.97 0.22
N VAL A 148 -35.16 40.66 -0.83
CA VAL A 148 -36.21 41.67 -0.82
C VAL A 148 -37.41 41.16 -0.02
N ASP A 149 -37.87 41.99 0.91
CA ASP A 149 -39.12 41.79 1.63
C ASP A 149 -40.27 41.80 0.61
N SER A 150 -41.00 40.71 0.50
CA SER A 150 -42.23 40.64 -0.28
C SER A 150 -43.23 39.78 0.48
N SER A 151 -43.96 40.48 1.34
CA SER A 151 -45.35 40.27 1.72
C SER A 151 -45.93 38.87 1.51
N GLY A 152 -46.10 38.16 2.63
CA GLY A 152 -47.31 37.41 2.99
C GLY A 152 -47.85 36.39 2.00
N VAL A 153 -47.61 35.10 2.28
CA VAL A 153 -48.71 34.12 2.31
C VAL A 153 -48.41 33.03 3.34
N ASP A 154 -49.33 32.87 4.28
CA ASP A 154 -49.43 31.81 5.27
C ASP A 154 -49.66 30.45 4.59
N ARG A 155 -48.92 29.41 4.99
CA ARG A 155 -49.34 27.99 4.90
C ARG A 155 -48.29 27.01 5.46
N GLY A 156 -48.58 26.54 6.68
CA GLY A 156 -48.59 25.10 6.96
C GLY A 156 -47.28 24.45 7.41
N LEU A 157 -47.09 24.38 8.73
CA LEU A 157 -46.23 23.40 9.39
C LEU A 157 -46.70 21.97 9.02
N SER A 158 -45.79 21.13 8.53
CA SER A 158 -45.97 19.67 8.53
C SER A 158 -44.76 19.03 9.19
N THR A 159 -44.99 18.47 10.37
CA THR A 159 -44.05 17.61 11.07
C THR A 159 -44.25 16.19 10.55
N VAL A 160 -43.21 15.56 10.00
CA VAL A 160 -43.19 14.10 9.90
C VAL A 160 -41.91 13.57 10.51
N SER A 161 -42.08 13.06 11.72
CA SER A 161 -41.17 12.16 12.41
C SER A 161 -41.13 10.83 11.65
N GLY A 162 -39.95 10.34 11.33
CA GLY A 162 -39.78 9.08 10.62
C GLY A 162 -38.34 8.62 10.60
N GLY A 163 -37.78 8.34 11.78
CA GLY A 163 -36.52 7.61 11.90
C GLY A 163 -36.68 6.17 11.43
N GLY A 164 -35.90 5.77 10.44
CA GLY A 164 -35.76 4.40 9.98
C GLY A 164 -34.32 3.93 10.20
N ASP A 165 -34.12 3.22 11.32
CA ASP A 165 -32.92 2.45 11.67
C ASP A 165 -32.77 1.29 10.66
N VAL A 166 -31.75 1.34 9.80
CA VAL A 166 -31.35 0.20 8.96
C VAL A 166 -30.06 -0.38 9.52
N ARG A 167 -30.24 -1.38 10.37
CA ARG A 167 -29.18 -2.24 10.89
C ARG A 167 -28.58 -3.08 9.76
N HIS A 168 -27.30 -2.88 9.47
CA HIS A 168 -26.54 -3.83 8.67
C HIS A 168 -26.18 -5.04 9.55
N TYR A 169 -26.80 -6.19 9.26
CA TYR A 169 -26.34 -7.49 9.73
C TYR A 169 -25.05 -7.84 8.99
N PHE A 170 -23.92 -7.80 9.71
CA PHE A 170 -22.76 -8.61 9.36
C PHE A 170 -22.90 -9.92 10.13
N ASP A 171 -23.20 -10.99 9.42
CA ASP A 171 -23.17 -12.35 9.96
C ASP A 171 -21.73 -12.88 9.84
N GLU A 172 -21.06 -12.98 10.99
CA GLU A 172 -19.78 -13.67 11.15
C GLU A 172 -20.04 -15.18 11.17
N SER A 173 -19.88 -15.85 10.03
CA SER A 173 -19.66 -17.29 10.03
C SER A 173 -18.17 -17.58 10.18
N VAL A 174 -17.73 -17.57 11.44
CA VAL A 174 -16.53 -18.29 11.89
C VAL A 174 -16.89 -19.77 11.94
N LYS A 175 -16.18 -20.60 11.18
CA LYS A 175 -16.23 -22.05 11.32
C LYS A 175 -14.82 -22.55 11.63
N SER A 176 -14.55 -22.71 12.92
CA SER A 176 -13.41 -23.44 13.45
C SER A 176 -13.77 -24.91 13.68
N GLU A 177 -12.74 -25.74 13.61
CA GLU A 177 -12.66 -27.22 13.68
C GLU A 177 -13.37 -27.89 14.87
N ASP A 178 -13.78 -29.16 14.71
CA ASP A 178 -13.14 -30.29 15.43
C ASP A 178 -13.68 -31.69 15.03
N SER A 179 -12.79 -32.68 15.18
CA SER A 179 -12.90 -34.15 14.99
C SER A 179 -12.62 -34.75 13.62
#